data_AF-A0A965A9Y2-F1
#
_entry.id   AF-A0A965A9Y2-F1
#
_cell.length_a   1.000
_cell.length_b   1.000
_cell.length_c   1.000
_cell.angle_alpha   90.00
_cell.angle_beta   90.00
_cell.angle_gamma   90.00
#
_symmetry.space_group_name_H-M   'P 1'
#
loop_
_entity.id
_entity.type
_entity.pdbx_description
1 polymer ?
#
loop_
_entity_poly.entity_id
_entity_poly.type
_entity_poly.pdbx_seq_one_letter_code
_entity_poly.pdbx_strand_id
1 'polypeptide(L)'
;TERASDVETLRNLFEAKFSEALKTVGKKFDFIELYEARREFRTEILNIIGTDLNGYILDDCAIDYLEQTEMKFLSAGNILDSQGIKKITELTAEQNIKANLIRREEEKVIKKQNVEAREAILELERQMTEKEEKQFREVENIRSRERAEIQKVREEERLRGETVRIKTDESLAIQEENKQRQIIIAEKNKQRTNAVETERVEKDRMLEATEREKIVTMAQIEKEKTIEIERKNIQDVIRDRVRLEKGVVEEQQGIKDVEAFREVERNKTVSITLANQQAEEKLIFTVKAAEAEKRAAEEKAKQVIIDADASKEAAVKQAEARKILADAKSREDATLGLSEAEVMLAKADAAERQGIVDASNIEKMAEAKRKEGLAQAEVTKEKALAEAAGIEEKAEAMKKLDTVGKDHEEFKLLLAKEKEIELAHINIQKQIADAQAAILGEALKSAKIDIVGGETMFFQNIINQVSNAKGFDRLINESENATQLKTALLGDGEKGGDLLDRIRSFADKYNITTNDIKNLTISSLILKMQQKSTDEDRPLLTNLANLAASFGLGNKKL
;
A
#
# COMPACT_ATOMS: atom_id res chain seq x y z
N THR A 1 -70.95 18.61 -71.87
CA THR A 1 -70.16 19.36 -70.88
C THR A 1 -70.40 18.85 -69.47
N GLU A 2 -71.64 18.53 -69.07
CA GLU A 2 -71.94 17.99 -67.72
C GLU A 2 -71.13 16.74 -67.33
N ARG A 3 -70.91 15.80 -68.26
CA ARG A 3 -70.06 14.61 -68.05
C ARG A 3 -68.56 14.89 -67.90
N ALA A 4 -68.07 16.03 -68.37
CA ALA A 4 -66.65 16.39 -68.33
C ALA A 4 -66.25 17.07 -67.01
N SER A 5 -67.23 17.48 -66.21
CA SER A 5 -67.04 18.19 -64.94
C SER A 5 -67.59 17.43 -63.74
N ASP A 6 -68.08 16.20 -63.95
CA ASP A 6 -68.56 15.34 -62.88
C ASP A 6 -67.38 14.60 -62.21
N VAL A 7 -67.32 14.70 -60.88
CA VAL A 7 -66.19 14.23 -60.07
C VAL A 7 -66.11 12.70 -60.07
N GLU A 8 -67.25 12.01 -60.10
CA GLU A 8 -67.28 10.55 -60.04
C GLU A 8 -66.78 9.93 -61.36
N THR A 9 -67.15 10.54 -62.49
CA THR A 9 -66.63 10.14 -63.81
C THR A 9 -65.14 10.42 -63.95
N LEU A 10 -64.64 11.58 -63.49
CA LEU A 10 -63.20 11.88 -63.48
C LEU A 10 -62.41 10.91 -62.60
N ARG A 11 -62.93 10.57 -61.41
CA ARG A 11 -62.29 9.59 -60.53
C ARG A 11 -62.19 8.23 -61.20
N ASN A 12 -63.29 7.72 -61.75
CA ASN A 12 -63.29 6.43 -62.43
C ASN A 12 -62.37 6.38 -63.67
N LEU A 13 -62.20 7.51 -64.37
CA LEU A 13 -61.31 7.61 -65.54
C LEU A 13 -59.82 7.63 -65.18
N PHE A 14 -59.44 8.30 -64.09
CA PHE A 14 -58.03 8.57 -63.76
C PHE A 14 -57.46 7.81 -62.56
N GLU A 15 -58.30 7.28 -61.68
CA GLU A 15 -57.88 6.57 -60.45
C GLU A 15 -56.93 5.41 -60.77
N ALA A 16 -57.23 4.62 -61.81
CA ALA A 16 -56.36 3.53 -62.23
C ALA A 16 -54.97 4.03 -62.68
N LYS A 17 -54.93 5.10 -63.48
CA LYS A 17 -53.68 5.67 -64.02
C LYS A 17 -52.83 6.30 -62.91
N PHE A 18 -53.45 7.00 -61.96
CA PHE A 18 -52.76 7.57 -60.81
C PHE A 18 -52.30 6.50 -59.82
N SER A 19 -53.11 5.47 -59.56
CA SER A 19 -52.71 4.33 -58.72
C SER A 19 -51.52 3.58 -59.31
N GLU A 20 -51.50 3.39 -60.63
CA GLU A 20 -50.39 2.76 -61.34
C GLU A 20 -49.11 3.61 -61.28
N ALA A 21 -49.22 4.92 -61.52
CA ALA A 21 -48.08 5.84 -61.43
C ALA A 21 -47.49 5.85 -60.01
N LEU A 22 -48.33 6.01 -58.97
CA LEU A 22 -47.91 6.01 -57.57
C LEU A 22 -47.21 4.69 -57.18
N LYS A 23 -47.76 3.54 -57.59
CA LYS A 23 -47.15 2.22 -57.31
C LYS A 23 -45.82 2.04 -58.05
N THR A 24 -45.68 2.59 -59.25
CA THR A 24 -44.48 2.45 -60.07
C THR A 24 -43.35 3.31 -59.53
N VAL A 25 -43.62 4.57 -59.19
CA VAL A 25 -42.61 5.43 -58.55
C VAL A 25 -42.28 4.93 -57.15
N GLY A 26 -43.28 4.53 -56.36
CA GLY A 26 -43.08 4.05 -54.99
C GLY A 26 -42.18 2.82 -54.88
N LYS A 27 -42.03 2.03 -55.95
CA LYS A 27 -41.10 0.89 -55.99
C LYS A 27 -39.63 1.29 -56.24
N LYS A 28 -39.37 2.50 -56.73
CA LYS A 28 -38.01 2.95 -57.07
C LYS A 28 -37.25 3.53 -55.88
N PHE A 29 -37.96 3.96 -54.83
CA PHE A 29 -37.39 4.68 -53.69
C PHE A 29 -37.43 3.82 -52.43
N ASP A 30 -36.43 3.99 -51.57
CA ASP A 30 -36.46 3.41 -50.22
C ASP A 30 -37.33 4.24 -49.27
N PHE A 31 -37.80 3.62 -48.18
CA PHE A 31 -38.71 4.27 -47.21
C PHE A 31 -38.19 5.62 -46.69
N ILE A 32 -36.89 5.70 -46.38
CA ILE A 32 -36.25 6.91 -45.86
C ILE A 32 -36.22 8.01 -46.93
N GLU A 33 -35.90 7.62 -48.18
CA GLU A 33 -35.81 8.54 -49.32
C GLU A 33 -37.17 9.16 -49.67
N LEU A 34 -38.29 8.47 -49.41
CA LEU A 34 -39.63 9.04 -49.61
C LEU A 34 -39.91 10.25 -48.69
N TYR A 35 -39.22 10.37 -47.55
CA TYR A 35 -39.31 11.55 -46.68
C TYR A 35 -38.30 12.64 -47.07
N GLU A 36 -37.08 12.26 -47.46
CA GLU A 36 -36.01 13.20 -47.77
C GLU A 36 -36.11 13.78 -49.19
N ALA A 37 -36.47 12.95 -50.18
CA ALA A 37 -36.50 13.28 -51.61
C ALA A 37 -37.94 13.48 -52.15
N ARG A 38 -38.84 14.10 -51.36
CA ARG A 38 -40.24 14.35 -51.75
C ARG A 38 -40.41 15.07 -53.09
N ARG A 39 -39.47 15.96 -53.42
CA ARG A 39 -39.48 16.71 -54.68
C ARG A 39 -39.24 15.79 -55.88
N GLU A 40 -38.27 14.89 -55.77
CA GLU A 40 -37.93 13.93 -56.83
C GLU A 40 -39.04 12.91 -57.02
N PHE A 41 -39.61 12.41 -55.91
CA PHE A 41 -40.78 11.53 -55.95
C PHE A 41 -41.97 12.17 -56.70
N ARG A 42 -42.26 13.45 -56.42
CA ARG A 42 -43.29 14.21 -57.15
C ARG A 42 -42.99 14.33 -58.63
N THR A 43 -41.76 14.68 -58.99
CA THR A 43 -41.36 14.84 -60.39
C THR A 43 -41.49 13.53 -61.16
N GLU A 44 -41.07 12.41 -60.57
CA GLU A 44 -41.24 11.09 -61.18
C GLU A 44 -42.73 10.71 -61.36
N ILE A 45 -43.60 11.07 -60.41
CA ILE A 45 -45.06 10.84 -60.55
C ILE A 45 -45.62 11.61 -61.75
N LEU A 46 -45.29 12.91 -61.87
CA LEU A 46 -45.73 13.74 -62.98
C LEU A 46 -45.21 13.20 -64.33
N ASN A 47 -43.96 12.73 -64.36
CA ASN A 47 -43.36 12.13 -65.57
C ASN A 47 -44.09 10.87 -66.02
N ILE A 48 -44.49 9.99 -65.09
CA ILE A 48 -45.19 8.73 -65.44
C ILE A 48 -46.64 8.98 -65.88
N ILE A 49 -47.34 9.93 -65.25
CA ILE A 49 -48.71 10.28 -65.62
C ILE A 49 -48.76 10.90 -67.03
N GLY A 50 -47.75 11.71 -67.36
CA GLY A 50 -47.62 12.42 -68.63
C GLY A 50 -48.51 13.66 -68.73
N THR A 51 -48.40 14.37 -69.85
CA THR A 51 -49.06 15.68 -70.08
C THR A 51 -50.45 15.60 -70.71
N ASP A 52 -50.84 14.46 -71.30
CA ASP A 52 -52.13 14.30 -71.98
C ASP A 52 -53.01 13.25 -71.28
N LEU A 53 -54.08 13.73 -70.65
CA LEU A 53 -55.08 12.93 -69.94
C LEU A 53 -56.42 12.99 -70.67
N ASN A 54 -56.47 12.53 -71.92
CA ASN A 54 -57.71 12.53 -72.73
C ASN A 54 -58.35 13.92 -72.83
N GLY A 55 -57.53 14.96 -73.04
CA GLY A 55 -57.98 16.35 -73.10
C GLY A 55 -57.99 17.12 -71.75
N TYR A 56 -57.59 16.47 -70.65
CA TYR A 56 -57.28 17.13 -69.38
C TYR A 56 -55.76 17.32 -69.23
N ILE A 57 -55.36 18.35 -68.48
CA ILE A 57 -53.96 18.63 -68.15
C ILE A 57 -53.83 18.62 -66.63
N LEU A 58 -52.84 17.89 -66.12
CA LEU A 58 -52.48 17.91 -64.70
C LEU A 58 -51.53 19.08 -64.44
N ASP A 59 -51.92 19.98 -63.53
CA ASP A 59 -51.17 21.21 -63.23
C ASP A 59 -50.03 20.96 -62.21
N ASP A 60 -50.36 20.43 -61.02
CA ASP A 60 -49.38 20.02 -60.02
C ASP A 60 -49.91 18.82 -59.20
N CYS A 61 -48.99 18.14 -58.51
CA CYS A 61 -49.27 17.09 -57.56
C CYS A 61 -48.59 17.42 -56.22
N ALA A 62 -49.34 17.37 -55.13
CA ALA A 62 -48.79 17.53 -53.78
C ALA A 62 -49.02 16.24 -52.97
N ILE A 63 -48.03 15.88 -52.16
CA ILE A 63 -48.12 14.77 -51.21
C ILE A 63 -48.54 15.36 -49.88
N ASP A 64 -49.77 15.10 -49.47
CA ASP A 64 -50.33 15.63 -48.23
C ASP A 64 -49.77 14.89 -47.01
N TYR A 65 -49.89 13.56 -47.02
CA TYR A 65 -49.48 12.71 -45.92
C TYR A 65 -48.82 11.44 -46.41
N LEU A 66 -47.73 11.06 -45.74
CA LEU A 66 -47.03 9.81 -46.00
C LEU A 66 -46.76 9.14 -44.65
N GLU A 67 -47.40 7.99 -44.45
CA GLU A 67 -47.14 7.13 -43.32
C GLU A 67 -47.09 5.67 -43.75
N GLN A 68 -46.42 4.89 -42.93
CA GLN A 68 -46.48 3.44 -43.01
C GLN A 68 -47.89 2.98 -42.64
N THR A 69 -48.50 2.16 -43.50
CA THR A 69 -49.75 1.47 -43.17
C THR A 69 -49.55 0.59 -41.93
N GLU A 70 -50.47 0.65 -40.97
CA GLU A 70 -50.42 -0.22 -39.80
C GLU A 70 -50.41 -1.71 -40.19
N MET A 71 -49.69 -2.53 -39.42
CA MET A 71 -49.51 -3.97 -39.68
C MET A 71 -50.83 -4.75 -39.81
N LYS A 72 -51.92 -4.26 -39.21
CA LYS A 72 -53.24 -4.91 -39.25
C LYS A 72 -53.88 -4.90 -40.64
N PHE A 73 -53.48 -3.95 -41.49
CA PHE A 73 -54.01 -3.83 -42.85
C PHE A 73 -53.13 -4.55 -43.88
N LEU A 74 -51.99 -5.11 -43.48
CA LEU A 74 -51.12 -5.92 -44.35
C LEU A 74 -51.54 -7.39 -44.26
N SER A 75 -51.76 -8.02 -45.42
CA SER A 75 -52.15 -9.44 -45.47
C SER A 75 -50.93 -10.34 -45.63
N ALA A 76 -50.73 -11.27 -44.71
CA ALA A 76 -49.66 -12.28 -44.83
C ALA A 76 -49.84 -13.21 -46.04
N GLY A 77 -51.05 -13.29 -46.62
CA GLY A 77 -51.34 -14.07 -47.82
C GLY A 77 -50.99 -13.37 -49.14
N ASN A 78 -50.66 -12.07 -49.12
CA ASN A 78 -50.21 -11.32 -50.29
C ASN A 78 -48.68 -11.27 -50.31
N ILE A 79 -48.08 -11.67 -51.44
CA ILE A 79 -46.61 -11.74 -51.59
C ILE A 79 -45.94 -10.39 -51.36
N LEU A 80 -46.55 -9.29 -51.82
CA LEU A 80 -46.00 -7.94 -51.65
C LEU A 80 -46.07 -7.49 -50.20
N ASP A 81 -47.22 -7.70 -49.55
CA ASP A 81 -47.41 -7.35 -48.14
C ASP A 81 -46.51 -8.20 -47.24
N SER A 82 -46.30 -9.49 -47.57
CA SER A 82 -45.39 -10.39 -46.84
C SER A 82 -43.93 -9.93 -46.92
N GLN A 83 -43.46 -9.48 -48.09
CA GLN A 83 -42.13 -8.87 -48.23
C GLN A 83 -42.02 -7.58 -47.43
N GLY A 84 -43.07 -6.74 -47.42
CA GLY A 84 -43.14 -5.54 -46.59
C GLY A 84 -43.04 -5.86 -45.11
N ILE A 85 -43.87 -6.78 -44.61
CA ILE A 85 -43.87 -7.27 -43.22
C ILE A 85 -42.47 -7.75 -42.80
N LYS A 86 -41.84 -8.58 -43.65
CA LYS A 86 -40.49 -9.08 -43.42
C LYS A 86 -39.51 -7.94 -43.25
N LYS A 87 -39.49 -6.99 -44.19
CA LYS A 87 -38.55 -5.85 -44.17
C LYS A 87 -38.76 -4.94 -42.96
N ILE A 88 -40.02 -4.67 -42.59
CA ILE A 88 -40.37 -3.90 -41.38
C ILE A 88 -39.87 -4.61 -40.13
N THR A 89 -40.08 -5.93 -40.04
CA THR A 89 -39.66 -6.71 -38.87
C THR A 89 -38.14 -6.77 -38.77
N GLU A 90 -37.42 -6.95 -39.88
CA GLU A 90 -35.95 -6.92 -39.91
C GLU A 90 -35.40 -5.58 -39.42
N LEU A 91 -35.87 -4.46 -39.99
CA LEU A 91 -35.41 -3.13 -39.60
C LEU A 91 -35.76 -2.82 -38.15
N THR A 92 -36.97 -3.17 -37.70
CA THR A 92 -37.40 -2.96 -36.31
C THR A 92 -36.54 -3.79 -35.35
N ALA A 93 -36.24 -5.05 -35.70
CA ALA A 93 -35.37 -5.91 -34.89
C ALA A 93 -33.95 -5.35 -34.80
N GLU A 94 -33.38 -4.89 -35.93
CA GLU A 94 -32.04 -4.29 -35.94
C GLU A 94 -31.97 -3.03 -35.06
N GLN A 95 -32.98 -2.14 -35.16
CA GLN A 95 -33.06 -0.94 -34.33
C GLN A 95 -33.23 -1.29 -32.84
N ASN A 96 -34.04 -2.29 -32.52
CA ASN A 96 -34.22 -2.75 -31.14
C ASN A 96 -32.92 -3.34 -30.56
N ILE A 97 -32.15 -4.09 -31.36
CA ILE A 97 -30.85 -4.61 -30.95
C ILE A 97 -29.88 -3.46 -30.69
N LYS A 98 -29.77 -2.50 -31.61
CA LYS A 98 -28.93 -1.30 -31.44
C LYS A 98 -29.33 -0.52 -30.20
N ALA A 99 -30.62 -0.27 -29.98
CA ALA A 99 -31.13 0.41 -28.81
C ALA A 99 -30.82 -0.33 -27.50
N ASN A 100 -30.93 -1.67 -27.50
CA ASN A 100 -30.56 -2.48 -26.34
C ASN A 100 -29.06 -2.40 -26.05
N LEU A 101 -28.23 -2.51 -27.10
CA LEU A 101 -26.77 -2.47 -26.98
C LEU A 101 -26.30 -1.11 -26.44
N ILE A 102 -26.87 -0.01 -26.93
CA ILE A 102 -26.62 1.34 -26.40
C ILE A 102 -26.99 1.43 -24.92
N ARG A 103 -28.19 0.96 -24.53
CA ARG A 103 -28.62 0.97 -23.12
C ARG A 103 -27.71 0.13 -22.22
N ARG A 104 -27.26 -1.04 -22.69
CA ARG A 104 -26.36 -1.91 -21.93
C ARG A 104 -24.97 -1.31 -21.78
N GLU A 105 -24.44 -0.68 -22.83
CA GLU A 105 -23.15 0.00 -22.75
C GLU A 105 -23.23 1.23 -21.83
N GLU A 106 -24.33 2.00 -21.89
CA GLU A 106 -24.62 3.08 -20.96
C GLU A 106 -24.63 2.59 -19.50
N GLU A 107 -25.39 1.53 -19.19
CA GLU A 107 -25.42 0.91 -17.86
C GLU A 107 -24.02 0.49 -17.38
N LYS A 108 -23.23 -0.13 -18.26
CA LYS A 108 -21.87 -0.59 -17.96
C LYS A 108 -20.92 0.57 -17.69
N VAL A 109 -20.97 1.63 -18.49
CA VAL A 109 -20.16 2.85 -18.31
C VAL A 109 -20.52 3.53 -16.99
N ILE A 110 -21.81 3.72 -16.71
CA ILE A 110 -22.28 4.28 -15.44
C ILE A 110 -21.82 3.41 -14.27
N LYS A 111 -21.95 2.09 -14.37
CA LYS A 111 -21.52 1.18 -13.30
C LYS A 111 -20.01 1.26 -13.06
N LYS A 112 -19.21 1.32 -14.12
CA LYS A 112 -17.75 1.48 -14.03
C LYS A 112 -17.38 2.80 -13.35
N GLN A 113 -17.97 3.91 -13.78
CA GLN A 113 -17.74 5.22 -13.16
C GLN A 113 -18.15 5.24 -11.68
N ASN A 114 -19.26 4.58 -11.33
CA ASN A 114 -19.69 4.47 -9.93
C ASN A 114 -18.73 3.63 -9.08
N VAL A 115 -18.14 2.58 -9.62
CA VAL A 115 -17.13 1.77 -8.92
C VAL A 115 -15.85 2.59 -8.72
N GLU A 116 -15.34 3.22 -9.77
CA GLU A 116 -14.14 4.08 -9.71
C GLU A 116 -14.33 5.23 -8.72
N ALA A 117 -15.48 5.91 -8.77
CA ALA A 117 -15.81 6.99 -7.83
C ALA A 117 -15.88 6.47 -6.39
N ARG A 118 -16.45 5.28 -6.17
CA ARG A 118 -16.55 4.70 -4.83
C ARG A 118 -15.19 4.24 -4.29
N GLU A 119 -14.33 3.68 -5.12
CA GLU A 119 -12.96 3.34 -4.77
C GLU A 119 -12.17 4.60 -4.38
N ALA A 120 -12.27 5.68 -5.16
CA ALA A 120 -11.64 6.95 -4.86
C ALA A 120 -12.16 7.57 -3.55
N ILE A 121 -13.47 7.52 -3.30
CA ILE A 121 -14.06 7.99 -2.03
C ILE A 121 -13.52 7.19 -0.85
N LEU A 122 -13.50 5.85 -0.94
CA LEU A 122 -13.00 4.99 0.14
C LEU A 122 -11.51 5.21 0.41
N GLU A 123 -10.72 5.46 -0.63
CA GLU A 123 -9.30 5.77 -0.46
C GLU A 123 -9.09 7.14 0.21
N LEU A 124 -9.87 8.15 -0.16
CA LEU A 124 -9.86 9.45 0.50
C LEU A 124 -10.33 9.35 1.96
N GLU A 125 -11.38 8.59 2.25
CA GLU A 125 -11.84 8.31 3.62
C GLU A 125 -10.75 7.61 4.43
N ARG A 126 -10.08 6.59 3.87
CA ARG A 126 -8.94 5.94 4.53
C ARG A 126 -7.83 6.96 4.85
N GLN A 127 -7.47 7.81 3.90
CA GLN A 127 -6.45 8.85 4.11
C GLN A 127 -6.88 9.88 5.16
N MET A 128 -8.15 10.27 5.19
CA MET A 128 -8.70 11.16 6.21
C MET A 128 -8.59 10.53 7.60
N THR A 129 -9.10 9.31 7.77
CA THR A 129 -9.04 8.59 9.05
C THR A 129 -7.60 8.38 9.51
N GLU A 130 -6.68 7.99 8.62
CA GLU A 130 -5.26 7.85 8.96
C GLU A 130 -4.64 9.18 9.42
N LYS A 131 -5.01 10.31 8.80
CA LYS A 131 -4.53 11.64 9.19
C LYS A 131 -5.13 12.08 10.52
N GLU A 132 -6.42 11.84 10.74
CA GLU A 132 -7.09 12.14 12.00
C GLU A 132 -6.49 11.34 13.16
N GLU A 133 -6.27 10.04 12.99
CA GLU A 133 -5.63 9.19 13.99
C GLU A 133 -4.17 9.59 14.26
N LYS A 134 -3.41 9.97 13.21
CA LYS A 134 -2.06 10.53 13.38
C LYS A 134 -2.09 11.83 14.17
N GLN A 135 -2.98 12.75 13.81
CA GLN A 135 -3.14 14.02 14.51
C GLN A 135 -3.54 13.79 15.97
N PHE A 136 -4.49 12.90 16.23
CA PHE A 136 -4.92 12.54 17.58
C PHE A 136 -3.75 12.01 18.41
N ARG A 137 -2.98 11.08 17.86
CA ARG A 137 -1.79 10.51 18.51
C ARG A 137 -0.72 11.57 18.78
N GLU A 138 -0.47 12.48 17.84
CA GLU A 138 0.49 13.58 18.02
C GLU A 138 0.02 14.54 19.12
N VAL A 139 -1.25 14.93 19.12
CA VAL A 139 -1.84 15.79 20.15
C VAL A 139 -1.79 15.13 21.53
N GLU A 140 -2.09 13.84 21.62
CA GLU A 140 -2.05 13.09 22.88
C GLU A 140 -0.62 12.92 23.41
N ASN A 141 0.36 12.69 22.53
CA ASN A 141 1.78 12.67 22.89
C ASN A 141 2.26 14.03 23.38
N ILE A 142 1.89 15.13 22.70
CA ILE A 142 2.23 16.49 23.13
C ILE A 142 1.60 16.79 24.48
N ARG A 143 0.30 16.51 24.66
CA ARG A 143 -0.38 16.67 25.95
C ARG A 143 0.27 15.87 27.07
N SER A 144 0.69 14.64 26.79
CA SER A 144 1.35 13.78 27.77
C SER A 144 2.72 14.33 28.17
N ARG A 145 3.52 14.81 27.20
CA ARG A 145 4.79 15.49 27.47
C ARG A 145 4.61 16.77 28.28
N GLU A 146 3.70 17.65 27.86
CA GLU A 146 3.38 18.90 28.56
C GLU A 146 2.92 18.62 30.00
N ARG A 147 2.03 17.65 30.22
CA ARG A 147 1.59 17.27 31.57
C ARG A 147 2.73 16.72 32.42
N ALA A 148 3.61 15.89 31.87
CA ALA A 148 4.77 15.37 32.58
C ALA A 148 5.71 16.51 32.99
N GLU A 149 5.94 17.47 32.10
CA GLU A 149 6.82 18.61 32.37
C GLU A 149 6.20 19.57 33.41
N ILE A 150 4.89 19.86 33.30
CA ILE A 150 4.15 20.62 34.31
C ILE A 150 4.24 19.93 35.67
N GLN A 151 4.07 18.62 35.73
CA GLN A 151 4.13 17.88 36.98
C GLN A 151 5.54 17.88 37.58
N LYS A 152 6.58 17.75 36.75
CA LYS A 152 7.98 17.86 37.18
C LYS A 152 8.27 19.24 37.77
N VAL A 153 7.91 20.31 37.06
CA VAL A 153 8.08 21.70 37.54
C VAL A 153 7.30 21.93 38.83
N ARG A 154 6.08 21.40 38.94
CA ARG A 154 5.27 21.50 40.16
C ARG A 154 5.92 20.83 41.36
N GLU A 155 6.50 19.64 41.16
CA GLU A 155 7.23 18.93 42.23
C GLU A 155 8.56 19.62 42.58
N GLU A 156 9.27 20.17 41.60
CA GLU A 156 10.48 20.97 41.85
C GLU A 156 10.18 22.24 42.66
N GLU A 157 9.13 22.99 42.30
CA GLU A 157 8.70 24.16 43.06
C GLU A 157 8.21 23.79 44.46
N ARG A 158 7.52 22.64 44.62
CA ARG A 158 7.11 22.12 45.93
C ARG A 158 8.33 21.76 46.80
N LEU A 159 9.30 21.04 46.23
CA LEU A 159 10.55 20.69 46.91
C LEU A 159 11.29 21.96 47.34
N ARG A 160 11.35 22.98 46.48
CA ARG A 160 11.98 24.26 46.78
C ARG A 160 11.28 24.99 47.92
N GLY A 161 9.95 25.03 47.91
CA GLY A 161 9.13 25.60 48.98
C GLY A 161 9.34 24.89 50.32
N GLU A 162 9.26 23.56 50.34
CA GLU A 162 9.50 22.77 51.56
C GLU A 162 10.95 22.89 52.05
N THR A 163 11.94 22.94 51.15
CA THR A 163 13.34 23.14 51.54
C THR A 163 13.55 24.48 52.22
N VAL A 164 12.93 25.56 51.71
CA VAL A 164 12.98 26.87 52.36
C VAL A 164 12.29 26.80 53.72
N ARG A 165 11.09 26.21 53.79
CA ARG A 165 10.36 26.04 55.06
C ARG A 165 11.19 25.30 56.11
N ILE A 166 11.72 24.11 55.79
CA ILE A 166 12.54 23.29 56.69
C ILE A 166 13.76 24.07 57.18
N LYS A 167 14.49 24.76 56.29
CA LYS A 167 15.64 25.60 56.69
C LYS A 167 15.23 26.73 57.62
N THR A 168 14.06 27.31 57.39
CA THR A 168 13.52 28.38 58.24
C THR A 168 13.16 27.83 59.62
N ASP A 169 12.48 26.68 59.67
CA ASP A 169 12.09 25.98 60.90
C ASP A 169 13.32 25.50 61.70
N GLU A 170 14.34 24.93 61.05
CA GLU A 170 15.62 24.57 61.67
C GLU A 170 16.31 25.80 62.25
N SER A 171 16.40 26.89 61.48
CA SER A 171 17.03 28.12 61.97
C SER A 171 16.28 28.72 63.15
N LEU A 172 14.95 28.69 63.14
CA LEU A 172 14.13 29.15 64.26
C LEU A 172 14.32 28.25 65.49
N ALA A 173 14.31 26.93 65.31
CA ALA A 173 14.52 25.98 66.40
C ALA A 173 15.90 26.14 67.05
N ILE A 174 16.96 26.30 66.25
CA ILE A 174 18.33 26.57 66.74
C ILE A 174 18.37 27.90 67.50
N GLN A 175 17.71 28.95 67.01
CA GLN A 175 17.65 30.24 67.73
C GLN A 175 16.87 30.14 69.03
N GLU A 176 15.76 29.40 69.06
CA GLU A 176 14.97 29.17 70.28
C GLU A 176 15.77 28.36 71.30
N GLU A 177 16.48 27.31 70.88
CA GLU A 177 17.36 26.52 71.76
C GLU A 177 18.52 27.37 72.29
N ASN A 178 19.15 28.20 71.44
CA ASN A 178 20.20 29.13 71.87
C ASN A 178 19.67 30.16 72.87
N LYS A 179 18.47 30.70 72.66
CA LYS A 179 17.80 31.61 73.60
C LYS A 179 17.52 30.90 74.93
N GLN A 180 16.98 29.68 74.91
CA GLN A 180 16.78 28.89 76.14
C GLN A 180 18.11 28.63 76.86
N ARG A 181 19.16 28.27 76.13
CA ARG A 181 20.50 28.08 76.70
C ARG A 181 21.05 29.36 77.33
N GLN A 182 20.84 30.52 76.70
CA GLN A 182 21.21 31.81 77.28
C GLN A 182 20.42 32.12 78.55
N ILE A 183 19.11 31.84 78.57
CA ILE A 183 18.27 32.00 79.77
C ILE A 183 18.78 31.10 80.90
N ILE A 184 19.07 29.83 80.62
CA ILE A 184 19.61 28.87 81.62
C ILE A 184 20.98 29.32 82.14
N ILE A 185 21.87 29.82 81.27
CA ILE A 185 23.17 30.33 81.69
C ILE A 185 23.00 31.59 82.55
N ALA A 186 22.11 32.50 82.17
CA ALA A 186 21.81 33.70 82.95
C ALA A 186 21.22 33.35 84.33
N GLU A 187 20.32 32.38 84.39
CA GLU A 187 19.71 31.89 85.62
C GLU A 187 20.75 31.19 86.52
N LYS A 188 21.59 30.31 85.95
CA LYS A 188 22.70 29.69 86.69
C LYS A 188 23.73 30.72 87.16
N ASN A 189 24.05 31.73 86.36
CA ASN A 189 24.96 32.80 86.77
C ASN A 189 24.34 33.61 87.92
N LYS A 190 23.04 33.93 87.85
CA LYS A 190 22.32 34.58 88.96
C LYS A 190 22.35 33.73 90.23
N GLN A 191 22.09 32.43 90.12
CA GLN A 191 22.19 31.49 91.24
C GLN A 191 23.61 31.42 91.81
N ARG A 192 24.64 31.41 90.95
CA ARG A 192 26.04 31.39 91.37
C ARG A 192 26.44 32.69 92.08
N THR A 193 26.01 33.84 91.57
CA THR A 193 26.24 35.14 92.22
C THR A 193 25.54 35.20 93.58
N ASN A 194 24.27 34.77 93.65
CA ASN A 194 23.55 34.70 94.91
C ASN A 194 24.25 33.76 95.91
N ALA A 195 24.71 32.58 95.47
CA ALA A 195 25.44 31.65 96.33
C ALA A 195 26.75 32.25 96.86
N VAL A 196 27.52 32.94 96.00
CA VAL A 196 28.76 33.63 96.40
C VAL A 196 28.50 34.78 97.37
N GLU A 197 27.43 35.55 97.18
CA GLU A 197 27.05 36.59 98.16
C GLU A 197 26.60 35.97 99.49
N THR A 198 25.86 34.87 99.45
CA THR A 198 25.44 34.17 100.69
C THR A 198 26.66 33.66 101.46
N GLU A 199 27.64 33.07 100.77
CA GLU A 199 28.88 32.58 101.36
C GLU A 199 29.76 33.72 101.89
N ARG A 200 29.83 34.87 101.19
CA ARG A 200 30.50 36.08 101.71
C ARG A 200 29.83 36.60 102.99
N VAL A 201 28.51 36.67 103.02
CA VAL A 201 27.75 37.12 104.20
C VAL A 201 27.96 36.16 105.38
N GLU A 202 28.00 34.85 105.16
CA GLU A 202 28.32 33.88 106.22
C GLU A 202 29.77 34.02 106.70
N LYS A 203 30.72 34.22 105.79
CA LYS A 203 32.13 34.43 106.15
C LYS A 203 32.32 35.72 106.96
N ASP A 204 31.64 36.80 106.59
CA ASP A 204 31.70 38.07 107.31
C ASP A 204 31.04 37.94 108.71
N ARG A 205 29.93 37.20 108.84
CA ARG A 205 29.34 36.86 110.15
C ARG A 205 30.29 36.04 111.03
N MET A 206 31.00 35.08 110.44
CA MET A 206 31.97 34.26 111.17
C MET A 206 33.20 35.08 111.59
N LEU A 207 33.65 36.02 110.74
CA LEU A 207 34.73 36.95 111.09
C LEU A 207 34.34 37.86 112.26
N GLU A 208 33.16 38.48 112.23
CA GLU A 208 32.66 39.29 113.36
C GLU A 208 32.53 38.48 114.66
N ALA A 209 32.09 37.22 114.57
CA ALA A 209 32.05 36.31 115.72
C ALA A 209 33.45 36.02 116.28
N THR A 210 34.42 35.71 115.41
CA THR A 210 35.82 35.49 115.83
C THR A 210 36.47 36.75 116.39
N GLU A 211 36.12 37.93 115.89
CA GLU A 211 36.66 39.21 116.37
C GLU A 211 36.10 39.54 117.76
N ARG A 212 34.82 39.24 118.02
CA ARG A 212 34.24 39.23 119.37
C ARG A 212 34.94 38.25 120.30
N GLU A 213 35.20 37.02 119.88
CA GLU A 213 35.93 36.04 120.69
C GLU A 213 37.37 36.48 120.98
N LYS A 214 38.04 37.14 120.02
CA LYS A 214 39.39 37.70 120.19
C LYS A 214 39.44 38.79 121.26
N ILE A 215 38.41 39.64 121.33
CA ILE A 215 38.31 40.68 122.36
C ILE A 215 38.11 40.06 123.75
N VAL A 216 37.27 39.02 123.85
CA VAL A 216 37.04 38.29 125.11
C VAL A 216 38.29 37.54 125.57
N THR A 217 39.03 36.92 124.65
CA THR A 217 40.27 36.18 124.96
C THR A 217 41.44 37.10 125.30
N MET A 218 41.58 38.27 124.67
CA MET A 218 42.59 39.28 125.04
C MET A 218 42.43 39.77 126.49
N ALA A 219 41.19 39.99 126.93
CA ALA A 219 40.91 40.36 128.33
C ALA A 219 41.28 39.25 129.32
N GLN A 220 41.24 37.99 128.88
CA GLN A 220 41.60 36.82 129.68
C GLN A 220 43.13 36.64 129.76
N ILE A 221 43.83 36.88 128.65
CA ILE A 221 45.29 36.83 128.55
C ILE A 221 45.96 37.93 129.39
N GLU A 222 45.39 39.14 129.47
CA GLU A 222 45.93 40.18 130.35
C GLU A 222 45.92 39.77 131.83
N LYS A 223 44.93 38.98 132.24
CA LYS A 223 44.85 38.41 133.58
C LYS A 223 45.91 37.33 133.81
N GLU A 224 46.16 36.46 132.82
CA GLU A 224 47.21 35.42 132.89
C GLU A 224 48.63 35.97 132.79
N LYS A 225 48.85 37.06 132.05
CA LYS A 225 50.15 37.71 131.87
C LYS A 225 50.77 38.19 133.19
N THR A 226 49.95 38.53 134.19
CA THR A 226 50.46 38.88 135.53
C THR A 226 51.02 37.68 136.31
N ILE A 227 50.59 36.46 135.97
CA ILE A 227 50.99 35.21 136.64
C ILE A 227 52.24 34.60 135.98
N GLU A 228 52.47 34.87 134.69
CA GLU A 228 53.62 34.34 133.93
C GLU A 228 54.92 35.15 134.08
N ILE A 229 54.85 36.43 134.49
CA ILE A 229 56.03 37.29 134.66
C ILE A 229 56.97 36.77 135.78
N GLU A 230 56.44 36.11 136.82
CA GLU A 230 57.31 35.46 137.83
C GLU A 230 57.92 34.13 137.34
N ARG A 231 57.30 33.44 136.38
CA ARG A 231 57.82 32.18 135.82
C ARG A 231 58.92 32.38 134.78
N LYS A 232 59.00 33.57 134.19
CA LYS A 232 59.95 33.90 133.12
C LYS A 232 61.40 34.12 133.58
N ASN A 233 61.63 34.42 134.86
CA ASN A 233 62.99 34.64 135.40
C ASN A 233 63.83 33.36 135.57
N ILE A 234 63.26 32.16 135.31
CA ILE A 234 63.93 30.87 135.53
C ILE A 234 64.34 30.16 134.22
N GLN A 235 64.04 30.74 133.04
CA GLN A 235 64.30 30.07 131.75
C GLN A 235 65.15 30.87 130.73
N ASP A 236 65.97 31.83 131.18
CA ASP A 236 66.83 32.63 130.30
C ASP A 236 68.33 32.25 130.36
N VAL A 237 68.68 30.95 130.38
CA VAL A 237 70.11 30.54 130.37
C VAL A 237 70.50 29.49 129.31
N ILE A 238 69.59 28.86 128.55
CA ILE A 238 70.02 27.79 127.63
C ILE A 238 69.29 27.85 126.28
N ARG A 239 69.82 28.69 125.37
CA ARG A 239 70.19 28.34 123.98
C ARG A 239 70.16 29.55 123.05
N ASP A 240 71.21 30.35 123.15
CA ASP A 240 71.82 30.92 121.97
C ASP A 240 72.87 29.94 121.45
N ARG A 241 72.78 29.56 120.16
CA ARG A 241 73.92 29.47 119.21
C ARG A 241 73.52 28.76 117.89
N VAL A 242 73.53 29.57 116.81
CA VAL A 242 74.04 29.26 115.43
C VAL A 242 73.07 28.49 114.50
N ARG A 243 72.85 28.86 113.21
CA ARG A 243 73.73 29.54 112.22
C ARG A 243 72.95 30.18 111.05
N LEU A 244 73.64 31.09 110.37
CA LEU A 244 73.31 31.83 109.15
C LEU A 244 74.17 31.36 107.94
N GLU A 245 73.57 31.41 106.73
CA GLU A 245 74.12 31.79 105.39
C GLU A 245 75.24 31.06 104.61
N LYS A 246 74.99 30.89 103.30
CA LYS A 246 75.69 31.41 102.07
C LYS A 246 75.39 30.48 100.87
N GLY A 247 75.34 30.85 99.59
CA GLY A 247 75.80 32.02 98.82
C GLY A 247 75.90 31.59 97.33
N VAL A 248 76.11 32.53 96.41
CA VAL A 248 75.64 32.50 95.00
C VAL A 248 76.81 32.60 93.98
N VAL A 249 76.51 32.27 92.70
CA VAL A 249 77.08 32.70 91.37
C VAL A 249 78.47 32.22 90.90
N GLU A 250 78.61 31.83 89.61
CA GLU A 250 79.24 32.64 88.51
C GLU A 250 79.34 31.89 87.15
N GLU A 251 79.07 32.63 86.06
CA GLU A 251 79.24 32.28 84.63
C GLU A 251 80.65 32.61 84.12
N GLN A 252 81.14 31.87 83.10
CA GLN A 252 81.70 32.40 81.83
C GLN A 252 82.47 31.31 81.04
N GLN A 253 82.11 31.10 79.76
CA GLN A 253 83.04 31.05 78.61
C GLN A 253 82.31 30.68 77.31
N GLY A 254 82.40 31.55 76.31
CA GLY A 254 82.00 31.29 74.93
C GLY A 254 83.03 31.90 73.97
N ILE A 255 83.19 31.22 72.83
CA ILE A 255 83.87 31.59 71.58
C ILE A 255 85.10 30.72 71.26
N LYS A 256 84.87 29.71 70.40
CA LYS A 256 85.51 29.49 69.08
C LYS A 256 84.99 28.17 68.48
N ASP A 257 84.19 28.26 67.42
CA ASP A 257 84.00 27.27 66.32
C ASP A 257 82.65 27.49 65.59
N VAL A 258 82.60 28.39 64.60
CA VAL A 258 81.37 28.63 63.81
C VAL A 258 81.59 28.70 62.28
N GLU A 259 82.82 28.82 61.76
CA GLU A 259 83.01 29.14 60.33
C GLU A 259 83.26 27.93 59.41
N ALA A 260 83.58 26.74 59.91
CA ALA A 260 83.82 25.56 59.06
C ALA A 260 82.58 24.67 58.81
N PHE A 261 81.52 24.78 59.62
CA PHE A 261 80.34 23.90 59.52
C PHE A 261 79.26 24.38 58.52
N ARG A 262 79.23 25.68 58.17
CA ARG A 262 78.10 26.25 57.39
C ARG A 262 78.12 25.94 55.90
N GLU A 263 79.28 25.64 55.30
CA GLU A 263 79.39 25.43 53.85
C GLU A 263 79.08 23.98 53.44
N VAL A 264 79.48 23.01 54.26
CA VAL A 264 79.20 21.58 54.04
C VAL A 264 77.74 21.23 54.35
N GLU A 265 77.15 21.81 55.40
CA GLU A 265 75.72 21.58 55.71
C GLU A 265 74.80 22.11 54.62
N ARG A 266 75.14 23.25 54.00
CA ARG A 266 74.29 23.88 52.98
C ARG A 266 74.29 23.13 51.65
N ASN A 267 75.45 22.63 51.20
CA ASN A 267 75.51 21.80 49.99
C ASN A 267 74.83 20.45 50.19
N LYS A 268 74.97 19.83 51.36
CA LYS A 268 74.27 18.58 51.69
C LYS A 268 72.76 18.76 51.72
N THR A 269 72.26 19.87 52.30
CA THR A 269 70.82 20.16 52.32
C THR A 269 70.28 20.41 50.91
N VAL A 270 70.97 21.17 50.07
CA VAL A 270 70.53 21.44 48.69
C VAL A 270 70.43 20.15 47.86
N SER A 271 71.43 19.26 47.94
CA SER A 271 71.39 17.97 47.24
C SER A 271 70.29 17.05 47.74
N ILE A 272 70.02 17.02 49.06
CA ILE A 272 68.92 16.24 49.64
C ILE A 272 67.56 16.82 49.21
N THR A 273 67.39 18.14 49.20
CA THR A 273 66.14 18.76 48.76
C THR A 273 65.87 18.54 47.28
N LEU A 274 66.90 18.56 46.42
CA LEU A 274 66.71 18.31 44.99
C LEU A 274 66.36 16.84 44.71
N ALA A 275 66.99 15.91 45.44
CA ALA A 275 66.68 14.49 45.37
C ALA A 275 65.26 14.19 45.90
N ASN A 276 64.85 14.86 46.98
CA ASN A 276 63.49 14.73 47.53
C ASN A 276 62.44 15.29 46.58
N GLN A 277 62.69 16.45 45.95
CA GLN A 277 61.78 17.03 44.97
C GLN A 277 61.57 16.11 43.76
N GLN A 278 62.65 15.53 43.22
CA GLN A 278 62.56 14.58 42.11
C GLN A 278 61.90 13.26 42.50
N ALA A 279 62.08 12.82 43.75
CA ALA A 279 61.41 11.63 44.28
C ALA A 279 59.91 11.88 44.49
N GLU A 280 59.51 13.02 45.06
CA GLU A 280 58.11 13.41 45.22
C GLU A 280 57.40 13.59 43.88
N GLU A 281 58.05 14.23 42.90
CA GLU A 281 57.46 14.41 41.57
C GLU A 281 57.20 13.07 40.87
N LYS A 282 58.17 12.14 40.92
CA LYS A 282 57.99 10.78 40.39
C LYS A 282 56.95 9.97 41.16
N LEU A 283 56.89 10.12 42.49
CA LEU A 283 55.89 9.46 43.33
C LEU A 283 54.48 9.96 42.98
N ILE A 284 54.29 11.28 42.87
CA ILE A 284 53.00 11.88 42.52
C ILE A 284 52.56 11.46 41.12
N PHE A 285 53.49 11.45 40.15
CA PHE A 285 53.17 11.03 38.79
C PHE A 285 52.78 9.55 38.72
N THR A 286 53.55 8.67 39.38
CA THR A 286 53.26 7.23 39.40
C THR A 286 52.00 6.89 40.17
N VAL A 287 51.74 7.54 41.31
CA VAL A 287 50.50 7.36 42.09
C VAL A 287 49.29 7.88 41.33
N LYS A 288 49.36 9.07 40.71
CA LYS A 288 48.24 9.59 39.91
C LYS A 288 47.99 8.76 38.65
N ALA A 289 49.03 8.25 38.00
CA ALA A 289 48.87 7.35 36.86
C ALA A 289 48.20 6.04 37.30
N ALA A 290 48.64 5.45 38.42
CA ALA A 290 48.04 4.24 38.98
C ALA A 290 46.59 4.47 39.46
N GLU A 291 46.27 5.62 40.06
CA GLU A 291 44.90 5.98 40.44
C GLU A 291 44.00 6.20 39.21
N ALA A 292 44.52 6.82 38.15
CA ALA A 292 43.78 7.01 36.91
C ALA A 292 43.51 5.66 36.21
N GLU A 293 44.50 4.76 36.15
CA GLU A 293 44.32 3.41 35.62
C GLU A 293 43.35 2.58 36.46
N LYS A 294 43.43 2.67 37.80
CA LYS A 294 42.49 2.00 38.70
C LYS A 294 41.05 2.49 38.49
N ARG A 295 40.83 3.80 38.41
CA ARG A 295 39.50 4.37 38.13
C ARG A 295 38.99 3.99 36.75
N ALA A 296 39.85 4.00 35.72
CA ALA A 296 39.48 3.56 34.39
C ALA A 296 39.10 2.06 34.34
N ALA A 297 39.80 1.22 35.10
CA ALA A 297 39.48 -0.20 35.24
C ALA A 297 38.17 -0.42 36.02
N GLU A 298 37.93 0.34 37.09
CA GLU A 298 36.67 0.31 37.86
C GLU A 298 35.47 0.73 37.00
N GLU A 299 35.59 1.81 36.23
CA GLU A 299 34.52 2.25 35.32
C GLU A 299 34.29 1.27 34.17
N LYS A 300 35.35 0.66 33.60
CA LYS A 300 35.19 -0.44 32.63
C LYS A 300 34.50 -1.66 33.25
N ALA A 301 34.83 -2.03 34.48
CA ALA A 301 34.18 -3.14 35.17
C ALA A 301 32.70 -2.84 35.44
N LYS A 302 32.36 -1.60 35.86
CA LYS A 302 30.97 -1.16 36.00
C LYS A 302 30.22 -1.19 34.67
N GLN A 303 30.85 -0.73 33.58
CA GLN A 303 30.25 -0.77 32.24
C GLN A 303 29.92 -2.21 31.83
N VAL A 304 30.84 -3.16 32.04
CA VAL A 304 30.59 -4.58 31.73
C VAL A 304 29.45 -5.16 32.56
N ILE A 305 29.33 -4.81 33.85
CA ILE A 305 28.21 -5.24 34.70
C ILE A 305 26.89 -4.64 34.21
N ILE A 306 26.88 -3.35 33.88
CA ILE A 306 25.69 -2.65 33.36
C ILE A 306 25.25 -3.26 32.02
N ASP A 307 26.18 -3.53 31.11
CA ASP A 307 25.88 -4.14 29.80
C ASP A 307 25.38 -5.59 29.96
N ALA A 308 25.95 -6.34 30.91
CA ALA A 308 25.51 -7.70 31.23
C ALA A 308 24.11 -7.72 31.88
N ASP A 309 23.84 -6.81 32.82
CA ASP A 309 22.52 -6.68 33.46
C ASP A 309 21.47 -6.20 32.45
N ALA A 310 21.78 -5.23 31.59
CA ALA A 310 20.91 -4.79 30.51
C ALA A 310 20.60 -5.94 29.53
N SER A 311 21.59 -6.75 29.17
CA SER A 311 21.41 -7.93 28.31
C SER A 311 20.56 -9.00 28.97
N LYS A 312 20.77 -9.24 30.27
CA LYS A 312 19.97 -10.18 31.08
C LYS A 312 18.52 -9.72 31.20
N GLU A 313 18.28 -8.45 31.49
CA GLU A 313 16.94 -7.89 31.62
C GLU A 313 16.20 -7.90 30.27
N ALA A 314 16.90 -7.59 29.17
CA ALA A 314 16.35 -7.72 27.81
C ALA A 314 15.97 -9.17 27.48
N ALA A 315 16.82 -10.15 27.83
CA ALA A 315 16.55 -11.57 27.62
C ALA A 315 15.36 -12.07 28.47
N VAL A 316 15.25 -11.63 29.72
CA VAL A 316 14.10 -11.94 30.61
C VAL A 316 12.81 -11.37 30.03
N LYS A 317 12.79 -10.10 29.63
CA LYS A 317 11.61 -9.48 29.01
C LYS A 317 11.21 -10.15 27.70
N GLN A 318 12.16 -10.59 26.88
CA GLN A 318 11.88 -11.38 25.67
C GLN A 318 11.33 -12.77 26.00
N ALA A 319 11.85 -13.43 27.03
CA ALA A 319 11.36 -14.73 27.48
C ALA A 319 9.94 -14.63 28.07
N GLU A 320 9.66 -13.59 28.86
CA GLU A 320 8.32 -13.29 29.37
C GLU A 320 7.35 -12.98 28.23
N ALA A 321 7.75 -12.16 27.25
CA ALA A 321 6.92 -11.89 26.07
C ALA A 321 6.61 -13.18 25.29
N ARG A 322 7.58 -14.07 25.10
CA ARG A 322 7.37 -15.38 24.45
C ARG A 322 6.46 -16.28 25.27
N LYS A 323 6.61 -16.30 26.60
CA LYS A 323 5.74 -17.08 27.49
C LYS A 323 4.29 -16.57 27.45
N ILE A 324 4.10 -15.25 27.49
CA ILE A 324 2.77 -14.63 27.41
C ILE A 324 2.13 -14.92 26.04
N LEU A 325 2.88 -14.82 24.94
CA LEU A 325 2.37 -15.17 23.60
C LEU A 325 2.04 -16.66 23.48
N ALA A 326 2.85 -17.55 24.06
CA ALA A 326 2.58 -18.99 24.07
C ALA A 326 1.37 -19.34 24.95
N ASP A 327 1.22 -18.72 26.12
CA ASP A 327 0.07 -18.89 27.00
C ASP A 327 -1.21 -18.31 26.38
N ALA A 328 -1.12 -17.17 25.68
CA ALA A 328 -2.25 -16.59 24.94
C ALA A 328 -2.70 -17.52 23.81
N LYS A 329 -1.75 -18.03 23.00
CA LYS A 329 -2.03 -18.97 21.92
C LYS A 329 -2.57 -20.30 22.45
N SER A 330 -2.00 -20.83 23.54
CA SER A 330 -2.51 -22.04 24.19
C SER A 330 -3.91 -21.85 24.76
N ARG A 331 -4.27 -20.65 25.24
CA ARG A 331 -5.64 -20.35 25.70
C ARG A 331 -6.60 -20.20 24.53
N GLU A 332 -6.20 -19.55 23.43
CA GLU A 332 -7.00 -19.47 22.19
C GLU A 332 -7.29 -20.88 21.64
N ASP A 333 -6.26 -21.71 21.50
CA ASP A 333 -6.38 -23.09 21.03
C ASP A 333 -7.21 -23.95 21.99
N ALA A 334 -7.08 -23.74 23.32
CA ALA A 334 -7.90 -24.42 24.31
C ALA A 334 -9.37 -23.98 24.28
N THR A 335 -9.68 -22.70 24.00
CA THR A 335 -11.06 -22.22 23.86
C THR A 335 -11.73 -22.76 22.59
N LEU A 336 -11.00 -22.91 21.49
CA LEU A 336 -11.47 -23.57 20.28
C LEU A 336 -11.68 -25.08 20.51
N GLY A 337 -10.72 -25.76 21.14
CA GLY A 337 -10.80 -27.19 21.45
C GLY A 337 -11.89 -27.54 22.48
N LEU A 338 -12.14 -26.69 23.48
CA LEU A 338 -13.25 -26.89 24.43
C LEU A 338 -14.62 -26.69 23.77
N SER A 339 -14.73 -25.73 22.83
CA SER A 339 -15.96 -25.52 22.06
C SER A 339 -16.27 -26.69 21.12
N GLU A 340 -15.25 -27.28 20.49
CA GLU A 340 -15.42 -28.48 19.65
C GLU A 340 -15.69 -29.74 20.49
N ALA A 341 -15.05 -29.89 21.64
CA ALA A 341 -15.24 -31.03 22.53
C ALA A 341 -16.61 -31.03 23.24
N GLU A 342 -17.14 -29.86 23.65
CA GLU A 342 -18.48 -29.76 24.24
C GLU A 342 -19.59 -30.10 23.23
N VAL A 343 -19.43 -29.69 21.96
CA VAL A 343 -20.35 -30.04 20.87
C VAL A 343 -20.30 -31.54 20.54
N MET A 344 -19.12 -32.15 20.68
CA MET A 344 -18.93 -33.58 20.41
C MET A 344 -19.44 -34.46 21.57
N LEU A 345 -19.26 -34.04 22.83
CA LEU A 345 -19.81 -34.73 24.00
C LEU A 345 -21.34 -34.65 24.06
N ALA A 346 -21.94 -33.50 23.74
CA ALA A 346 -23.40 -33.38 23.67
C ALA A 346 -24.04 -34.26 22.57
N LYS A 347 -23.33 -34.50 21.46
CA LYS A 347 -23.74 -35.44 20.41
C LYS A 347 -23.54 -36.91 20.80
N ALA A 348 -22.52 -37.22 21.58
CA ALA A 348 -22.22 -38.58 22.03
C ALA A 348 -23.20 -39.05 23.13
N ASP A 349 -23.55 -38.19 24.10
CA ASP A 349 -24.49 -38.52 25.18
C ASP A 349 -25.92 -38.78 24.69
N ALA A 350 -26.33 -38.14 23.58
CA ALA A 350 -27.62 -38.39 22.92
C ALA A 350 -27.64 -39.74 22.19
N ALA A 351 -26.50 -40.16 21.64
CA ALA A 351 -26.36 -41.44 20.94
C ALA A 351 -26.26 -42.64 21.91
N GLU A 352 -25.63 -42.45 23.06
CA GLU A 352 -25.42 -43.52 24.05
C GLU A 352 -26.74 -43.90 24.76
N ARG A 353 -27.63 -42.94 25.02
CA ARG A 353 -28.95 -43.21 25.64
C ARG A 353 -29.94 -43.91 24.71
N GLN A 354 -29.77 -43.79 23.39
CA GLN A 354 -30.60 -44.48 22.40
C GLN A 354 -30.17 -45.95 22.23
N GLY A 355 -28.87 -46.24 22.31
CA GLY A 355 -28.32 -47.58 22.06
C GLY A 355 -28.66 -48.65 23.10
N ILE A 356 -29.03 -48.26 24.32
CA ILE A 356 -29.31 -49.21 25.43
C ILE A 356 -30.73 -49.82 25.32
N VAL A 357 -31.69 -49.10 24.72
CA VAL A 357 -33.04 -49.63 24.47
C VAL A 357 -33.06 -50.56 23.25
N ASP A 358 -32.22 -50.30 22.26
CA ASP A 358 -32.17 -51.08 21.01
C ASP A 358 -31.53 -52.47 21.19
N ALA A 359 -30.66 -52.65 22.19
CA ALA A 359 -30.02 -53.93 22.47
C ALA A 359 -31.01 -55.05 22.87
N SER A 360 -32.12 -54.72 23.52
CA SER A 360 -33.13 -55.71 23.92
C SER A 360 -34.08 -56.11 22.78
N ASN A 361 -34.22 -55.29 21.73
CA ASN A 361 -34.99 -55.63 20.53
C ASN A 361 -34.20 -56.49 19.53
N ILE A 362 -32.87 -56.50 19.64
CA ILE A 362 -31.98 -57.16 18.67
C ILE A 362 -32.06 -58.70 18.72
N GLU A 363 -32.43 -59.31 19.85
CA GLU A 363 -32.66 -60.77 19.90
C GLU A 363 -33.89 -61.20 19.08
N LYS A 364 -34.95 -60.38 19.03
CA LYS A 364 -36.11 -60.64 18.16
C LYS A 364 -35.88 -60.22 16.70
N MET A 365 -34.97 -59.28 16.44
CA MET A 365 -34.57 -58.87 15.08
C MET A 365 -33.60 -59.83 14.40
N ALA A 366 -32.95 -60.74 15.12
CA ALA A 366 -32.01 -61.69 14.51
C ALA A 366 -32.71 -62.63 13.50
N GLU A 367 -34.00 -62.95 13.71
CA GLU A 367 -34.79 -63.76 12.79
C GLU A 367 -35.31 -62.93 11.59
N ALA A 368 -35.50 -61.62 11.77
CA ALA A 368 -35.86 -60.67 10.70
C ALA A 368 -34.65 -60.29 9.81
N LYS A 369 -33.44 -60.18 10.38
CA LYS A 369 -32.19 -59.86 9.67
C LYS A 369 -31.80 -60.87 8.61
N ARG A 370 -32.29 -62.11 8.68
CA ARG A 370 -32.08 -63.12 7.62
C ARG A 370 -32.87 -62.79 6.34
N LYS A 371 -34.02 -62.11 6.45
CA LYS A 371 -34.77 -61.57 5.30
C LYS A 371 -34.22 -60.22 4.85
N GLU A 372 -33.74 -59.42 5.80
CA GLU A 372 -33.13 -58.11 5.54
C GLU A 372 -31.77 -58.22 4.80
N GLY A 373 -30.98 -59.27 5.06
CA GLY A 373 -29.71 -59.50 4.36
C GLY A 373 -29.84 -59.76 2.86
N LEU A 374 -30.96 -60.34 2.40
CA LEU A 374 -31.27 -60.50 0.97
C LEU A 374 -31.68 -59.16 0.34
N ALA A 375 -32.46 -58.35 1.06
CA ALA A 375 -32.83 -57.01 0.61
C ALA A 375 -31.63 -56.04 0.65
N GLN A 376 -30.73 -56.16 1.61
CA GLN A 376 -29.49 -55.38 1.69
C GLN A 376 -28.53 -55.72 0.55
N ALA A 377 -28.43 -56.98 0.12
CA ALA A 377 -27.63 -57.33 -1.06
C ALA A 377 -28.17 -56.66 -2.33
N GLU A 378 -29.49 -56.56 -2.48
CA GLU A 378 -30.16 -55.91 -3.61
C GLU A 378 -30.00 -54.38 -3.56
N VAL A 379 -30.15 -53.77 -2.38
CA VAL A 379 -29.89 -52.32 -2.15
C VAL A 379 -28.41 -51.98 -2.35
N THR A 380 -27.50 -52.88 -1.99
CA THR A 380 -26.05 -52.64 -2.21
C THR A 380 -25.71 -52.75 -3.69
N LYS A 381 -26.36 -53.65 -4.44
CA LYS A 381 -26.23 -53.75 -5.90
C LYS A 381 -26.80 -52.51 -6.60
N GLU A 382 -27.96 -52.01 -6.18
CA GLU A 382 -28.52 -50.76 -6.72
C GLU A 382 -27.70 -49.53 -6.33
N LYS A 383 -27.18 -49.46 -5.11
CA LYS A 383 -26.25 -48.39 -4.71
C LYS A 383 -24.96 -48.41 -5.52
N ALA A 384 -24.39 -49.59 -5.78
CA ALA A 384 -23.20 -49.71 -6.62
C ALA A 384 -23.48 -49.33 -8.08
N LEU A 385 -24.67 -49.63 -8.60
CA LEU A 385 -25.11 -49.19 -9.93
C LEU A 385 -25.36 -47.67 -9.98
N ALA A 386 -25.94 -47.09 -8.92
CA ALA A 386 -26.16 -45.65 -8.81
C ALA A 386 -24.84 -44.88 -8.60
N GLU A 387 -23.88 -45.44 -7.86
CA GLU A 387 -22.52 -44.89 -7.78
C GLU A 387 -21.78 -45.02 -9.11
N ALA A 388 -21.90 -46.14 -9.81
CA ALA A 388 -21.32 -46.29 -11.14
C ALA A 388 -21.90 -45.28 -12.14
N ALA A 389 -23.23 -45.14 -12.17
CA ALA A 389 -23.91 -44.13 -13.01
C ALA A 389 -23.53 -42.69 -12.60
N GLY A 390 -23.42 -42.41 -11.29
CA GLY A 390 -22.99 -41.11 -10.79
C GLY A 390 -21.51 -40.80 -11.07
N ILE A 391 -20.64 -41.81 -11.12
CA ILE A 391 -19.25 -41.67 -11.54
C ILE A 391 -19.18 -41.47 -13.06
N GLU A 392 -20.02 -42.15 -13.83
CA GLU A 392 -20.11 -42.00 -15.29
C GLU A 392 -20.63 -40.60 -15.68
N GLU A 393 -21.69 -40.11 -15.04
CA GLU A 393 -22.18 -38.74 -15.23
C GLU A 393 -21.16 -37.69 -14.77
N LYS A 394 -20.45 -37.94 -13.67
CA LYS A 394 -19.34 -37.06 -13.25
C LYS A 394 -18.17 -37.10 -14.22
N ALA A 395 -17.85 -38.24 -14.80
CA ALA A 395 -16.80 -38.38 -15.80
C ALA A 395 -17.19 -37.68 -17.11
N GLU A 396 -18.46 -37.76 -17.53
CA GLU A 396 -18.98 -37.00 -18.67
C GLU A 396 -19.02 -35.49 -18.40
N ALA A 397 -19.40 -35.07 -17.19
CA ALA A 397 -19.35 -33.67 -16.78
C ALA A 397 -17.91 -33.15 -16.72
N MET A 398 -16.97 -33.94 -16.20
CA MET A 398 -15.55 -33.62 -16.22
C MET A 398 -14.99 -33.56 -17.64
N LYS A 399 -15.40 -34.46 -18.53
CA LYS A 399 -15.01 -34.43 -19.95
C LYS A 399 -15.50 -33.15 -20.65
N LYS A 400 -16.71 -32.68 -20.33
CA LYS A 400 -17.26 -31.40 -20.85
C LYS A 400 -16.55 -30.17 -20.27
N LEU A 401 -16.04 -30.24 -19.04
CA LEU A 401 -15.27 -29.16 -18.42
C LEU A 401 -13.81 -29.14 -18.91
N ASP A 402 -13.21 -30.31 -19.15
CA ASP A 402 -11.84 -30.47 -19.65
C ASP A 402 -11.69 -29.93 -21.08
N THR A 403 -12.71 -30.05 -21.93
CA THR A 403 -12.69 -29.44 -23.28
C THR A 403 -12.65 -27.91 -23.21
N VAL A 404 -13.43 -27.29 -22.32
CA VAL A 404 -13.45 -25.83 -22.16
C VAL A 404 -12.14 -25.32 -21.55
N GLY A 405 -11.55 -26.08 -20.62
CA GLY A 405 -10.24 -25.78 -20.05
C GLY A 405 -9.12 -25.85 -21.10
N LYS A 406 -9.09 -26.91 -21.91
CA LYS A 406 -8.12 -27.08 -23.00
C LYS A 406 -8.23 -26.00 -24.05
N ASP A 407 -9.43 -25.66 -24.50
CA ASP A 407 -9.63 -24.59 -25.48
C ASP A 407 -9.12 -23.24 -24.95
N HIS A 408 -9.30 -22.96 -23.65
CA HIS A 408 -8.79 -21.74 -23.03
C HIS A 408 -7.26 -21.76 -22.87
N GLU A 409 -6.67 -22.91 -22.53
CA GLU A 409 -5.21 -23.06 -22.48
C GLU A 409 -4.57 -22.95 -23.86
N GLU A 410 -5.14 -23.60 -24.88
CA GLU A 410 -4.70 -23.49 -26.28
C GLU A 410 -4.83 -22.05 -26.78
N PHE A 411 -5.95 -21.37 -26.49
CA PHE A 411 -6.12 -19.97 -26.83
C PHE A 411 -5.10 -19.07 -26.14
N LYS A 412 -4.82 -19.30 -24.85
CA LYS A 412 -3.79 -18.56 -24.10
C LYS A 412 -2.39 -18.78 -24.67
N LEU A 413 -2.07 -20.02 -25.07
CA LEU A 413 -0.79 -20.36 -25.69
C LEU A 413 -0.66 -19.73 -27.09
N LEU A 414 -1.72 -19.72 -27.90
CA LEU A 414 -1.76 -19.05 -29.19
C LEU A 414 -1.54 -17.54 -29.04
N LEU A 415 -2.24 -16.90 -28.09
CA LEU A 415 -2.13 -15.47 -27.86
C LEU A 415 -0.74 -15.07 -27.32
N ALA A 416 -0.13 -15.93 -26.50
CA ALA A 416 1.24 -15.76 -26.06
C ALA A 416 2.24 -15.88 -27.22
N LYS A 417 2.05 -16.87 -28.11
CA LYS A 417 2.87 -17.05 -29.32
C LYS A 417 2.72 -15.86 -30.27
N GLU A 418 1.51 -15.38 -30.52
CA GLU A 418 1.26 -14.19 -31.36
C GLU A 418 1.95 -12.96 -30.79
N LYS A 419 1.82 -12.72 -29.49
CA LYS A 419 2.51 -11.61 -28.80
C LYS A 419 4.03 -11.70 -28.96
N GLU A 420 4.62 -12.88 -28.81
CA GLU A 420 6.06 -13.07 -29.01
C GLU A 420 6.50 -12.79 -30.44
N ILE A 421 5.74 -13.28 -31.43
CA ILE A 421 6.00 -13.02 -32.85
C ILE A 421 5.92 -11.52 -33.13
N GLU A 422 4.90 -10.84 -32.61
CA GLU A 422 4.71 -9.41 -32.83
C GLU A 422 5.82 -8.58 -32.18
N LEU A 423 6.23 -8.93 -30.96
CA LEU A 423 7.39 -8.30 -30.31
C LEU A 423 8.69 -8.55 -31.08
N ALA A 424 8.90 -9.75 -31.60
CA ALA A 424 10.05 -10.05 -32.44
C ALA A 424 10.01 -9.23 -33.74
N HIS A 425 8.84 -9.09 -34.36
CA HIS A 425 8.65 -8.29 -35.56
C HIS A 425 8.94 -6.80 -35.31
N ILE A 426 8.43 -6.24 -34.20
CA ILE A 426 8.71 -4.85 -33.79
C ILE A 426 10.22 -4.65 -33.56
N ASN A 427 10.89 -5.60 -32.90
CA ASN A 427 12.34 -5.52 -32.68
C ASN A 427 13.12 -5.57 -33.99
N ILE A 428 12.72 -6.42 -34.95
CA ILE A 428 13.32 -6.47 -36.29
C ILE A 428 13.11 -5.14 -37.01
N GLN A 429 11.89 -4.58 -36.99
CA GLN A 429 11.62 -3.27 -37.59
C GLN A 429 12.47 -2.17 -36.98
N LYS A 430 12.66 -2.17 -35.65
CA LYS A 430 13.56 -1.25 -34.95
C LYS A 430 15.00 -1.41 -35.45
N GLN A 431 15.53 -2.63 -35.51
CA GLN A 431 16.89 -2.88 -36.00
C GLN A 431 17.06 -2.46 -37.47
N ILE A 432 16.06 -2.71 -38.32
CA ILE A 432 16.06 -2.25 -39.71
C ILE A 432 16.05 -0.71 -39.75
N ALA A 433 15.21 -0.05 -38.95
CA ALA A 433 15.15 1.40 -38.89
C ALA A 433 16.48 2.00 -38.40
N ASP A 434 17.10 1.41 -37.37
CA ASP A 434 18.41 1.82 -36.85
C ASP A 434 19.51 1.64 -37.92
N ALA A 435 19.51 0.51 -38.63
CA ALA A 435 20.44 0.25 -39.73
C ALA A 435 20.22 1.20 -40.92
N GLN A 436 18.96 1.45 -41.30
CA GLN A 436 18.60 2.41 -42.35
C GLN A 436 19.02 3.83 -41.95
N ALA A 437 18.78 4.23 -40.71
CA ALA A 437 19.20 5.54 -40.19
C ALA A 437 20.73 5.68 -40.19
N ALA A 438 21.46 4.61 -39.83
CA ALA A 438 22.92 4.59 -39.90
C ALA A 438 23.43 4.71 -41.34
N ILE A 439 22.85 3.96 -42.28
CA ILE A 439 23.20 4.03 -43.71
C ILE A 439 22.88 5.41 -44.28
N LEU A 440 21.71 5.97 -43.99
CA LEU A 440 21.33 7.32 -44.41
C LEU A 440 22.25 8.37 -43.79
N GLY A 441 22.62 8.23 -42.52
CA GLY A 441 23.57 9.10 -41.85
C GLY A 441 24.95 9.09 -42.51
N GLU A 442 25.48 7.91 -42.83
CA GLU A 442 26.78 7.77 -43.51
C GLU A 442 26.71 8.24 -44.98
N ALA A 443 25.59 7.99 -45.66
CA ALA A 443 25.34 8.47 -47.02
C ALA A 443 25.25 10.01 -47.07
N LEU A 444 24.56 10.65 -46.13
CA LEU A 444 24.49 12.11 -46.02
C LEU A 444 25.84 12.72 -45.65
N LYS A 445 26.63 12.05 -44.81
CA LYS A 445 27.97 12.48 -44.41
C LYS A 445 28.99 12.40 -45.55
N SER A 446 28.86 11.41 -46.42
CA SER A 446 29.72 11.21 -47.60
C SER A 446 29.24 11.97 -48.84
N ALA A 447 27.97 12.36 -48.90
CA ALA A 447 27.43 13.17 -49.98
C ALA A 447 27.95 14.62 -49.89
N LYS A 448 28.65 15.07 -50.93
CA LYS A 448 28.88 16.50 -51.17
C LYS A 448 27.60 17.11 -51.73
N ILE A 449 26.78 17.69 -50.87
CA ILE A 449 25.53 18.35 -51.25
C ILE A 449 25.81 19.85 -51.41
N ASP A 450 25.88 20.32 -52.65
CA ASP A 450 25.89 21.76 -52.95
C ASP A 450 24.43 22.26 -52.94
N ILE A 451 24.04 22.91 -51.84
CA ILE A 451 22.69 23.45 -51.66
C ILE A 451 22.59 24.79 -52.41
N VAL A 452 21.98 24.78 -53.59
CA VAL A 452 21.65 25.99 -54.35
C VAL A 452 20.15 26.29 -54.18
N GLY A 453 19.78 26.94 -53.07
CA GLY A 453 18.40 27.35 -52.77
C GLY A 453 17.95 26.99 -51.35
N GLY A 454 17.15 27.86 -50.73
CA GLY A 454 16.88 27.90 -49.28
C GLY A 454 16.56 26.56 -48.60
N GLU A 455 17.23 26.35 -47.46
CA GLU A 455 17.26 25.16 -46.59
C GLU A 455 15.88 24.51 -46.33
N THR A 456 14.81 25.30 -46.29
CA THR A 456 13.44 24.85 -46.00
C THR A 456 12.83 23.98 -47.09
N MET A 457 13.12 24.24 -48.37
CA MET A 457 12.52 23.48 -49.49
C MET A 457 13.16 22.10 -49.66
N PHE A 458 14.44 21.95 -49.29
CA PHE A 458 15.18 20.70 -49.39
C PHE A 458 14.71 19.67 -48.35
N PHE A 459 14.58 20.09 -47.09
CA PHE A 459 14.12 19.22 -46.00
C PHE A 459 12.71 18.69 -46.25
N GLN A 460 11.82 19.56 -46.75
CA GLN A 460 10.42 19.23 -46.98
C GLN A 460 10.25 18.21 -48.13
N ASN A 461 11.07 18.31 -49.19
CA ASN A 461 11.04 17.36 -50.30
C ASN A 461 11.58 15.96 -49.90
N ILE A 462 12.62 15.89 -49.08
CA ILE A 462 13.14 14.60 -48.59
C ILE A 462 12.13 13.90 -47.67
N ILE A 463 11.54 14.63 -46.72
CA ILE A 463 10.53 14.06 -45.81
C ILE A 463 9.30 13.59 -46.58
N ASN A 464 8.83 14.37 -47.56
CA ASN A 464 7.66 13.98 -48.36
C ASN A 464 7.92 12.72 -49.20
N GLN A 465 9.11 12.57 -49.78
CA GLN A 465 9.47 11.36 -50.54
C GLN A 465 9.56 10.11 -49.65
N VAL A 466 10.16 10.23 -48.45
CA VAL A 466 10.26 9.11 -47.49
C VAL A 466 8.90 8.73 -46.91
N SER A 467 8.04 9.72 -46.64
CA SER A 467 6.67 9.51 -46.16
C SER A 467 5.81 8.77 -47.19
N ASN A 468 5.89 9.18 -48.47
CA ASN A 468 5.12 8.56 -49.55
C ASN A 468 5.53 7.09 -49.79
N ALA A 469 6.82 6.76 -49.67
CA ALA A 469 7.30 5.38 -49.81
C ALA A 469 6.80 4.47 -48.67
N LYS A 470 6.86 4.94 -47.42
CA LYS A 470 6.35 4.19 -46.25
C LYS A 470 4.81 4.06 -46.26
N GLY A 471 4.11 5.08 -46.74
CA GLY A 471 2.64 5.05 -46.86
C GLY A 471 2.15 3.99 -47.86
N PHE A 472 2.87 3.79 -48.96
CA PHE A 472 2.52 2.79 -49.97
C PHE A 472 2.75 1.35 -49.48
N ASP A 473 3.87 1.11 -48.78
CA ASP A 473 4.22 -0.20 -48.24
C ASP A 473 3.26 -0.61 -47.09
N ARG A 474 2.82 0.36 -46.29
CA ARG A 474 1.81 0.16 -45.26
C ARG A 474 0.43 -0.15 -45.85
N LEU A 475 0.04 0.53 -46.93
CA LEU A 475 -1.24 0.31 -47.60
C LEU A 475 -1.32 -1.09 -48.23
N ILE A 476 -0.21 -1.61 -48.77
CA ILE A 476 -0.18 -2.96 -49.36
C ILE A 476 -0.20 -4.05 -48.28
N ASN A 477 0.46 -3.84 -47.14
CA ASN A 477 0.56 -4.86 -46.08
C ASN A 477 -0.59 -4.82 -45.06
N GLU A 478 -1.20 -3.66 -44.78
CA GLU A 478 -2.35 -3.53 -43.86
C GLU A 478 -3.70 -3.61 -44.57
N SER A 479 -3.77 -3.46 -45.91
CA SER A 479 -5.04 -3.60 -46.63
C SER A 479 -5.37 -5.08 -46.84
N GLU A 480 -6.34 -5.55 -46.08
CA GLU A 480 -6.90 -6.91 -46.17
C GLU A 480 -7.29 -7.28 -47.62
N ASN A 481 -7.84 -6.32 -48.39
CA ASN A 481 -8.22 -6.51 -49.78
C ASN A 481 -7.02 -6.64 -50.73
N ALA A 482 -5.93 -5.90 -50.49
CA ALA A 482 -4.71 -6.00 -51.28
C ALA A 482 -3.95 -7.29 -50.99
N THR A 483 -3.94 -7.73 -49.73
CA THR A 483 -3.40 -9.01 -49.30
C THR A 483 -4.21 -10.17 -49.88
N GLN A 484 -5.55 -10.09 -49.86
CA GLN A 484 -6.43 -11.08 -50.51
C GLN A 484 -6.20 -11.14 -52.02
N LEU A 485 -5.97 -10.01 -52.69
CA LEU A 485 -5.64 -9.96 -54.12
C LEU A 485 -4.26 -10.61 -54.41
N LYS A 486 -3.25 -10.32 -53.58
CA LYS A 486 -1.93 -10.95 -53.64
C LYS A 486 -2.02 -12.46 -53.44
N THR A 487 -2.77 -12.91 -52.43
CA THR A 487 -2.97 -14.33 -52.11
C THR A 487 -3.77 -15.05 -53.21
N ALA A 488 -4.75 -14.37 -53.81
CA ALA A 488 -5.52 -14.91 -54.94
C ALA A 488 -4.71 -14.99 -56.25
N LEU A 489 -3.74 -14.10 -56.45
CA LEU A 489 -2.91 -14.06 -57.66
C LEU A 489 -1.65 -14.96 -57.57
N LEU A 490 -0.96 -14.94 -56.43
CA LEU A 490 0.36 -15.56 -56.25
C LEU A 490 0.35 -16.85 -55.41
N GLY A 491 -0.75 -17.15 -54.72
CA GLY A 491 -0.84 -18.33 -53.84
C GLY A 491 0.06 -18.27 -52.60
N ASP A 492 -0.24 -19.12 -51.62
CA ASP A 492 0.45 -19.17 -50.31
C ASP A 492 1.59 -20.22 -50.26
N GLY A 493 2.17 -20.57 -51.40
CA GLY A 493 3.35 -21.45 -51.48
C GLY A 493 3.19 -22.91 -51.07
N GLU A 494 2.17 -23.30 -50.28
CA GLU A 494 2.08 -24.67 -49.72
C GLU A 494 1.05 -25.60 -50.37
N LYS A 495 0.03 -25.10 -51.09
CA LYS A 495 -0.93 -25.98 -51.80
C LYS A 495 -1.49 -25.36 -53.10
N GLY A 496 -0.97 -25.83 -54.23
CA GLY A 496 -1.57 -25.66 -55.56
C GLY A 496 -1.30 -24.29 -56.15
N GLY A 497 -0.26 -24.24 -56.98
CA GLY A 497 0.35 -23.06 -57.59
C GLY A 497 -0.60 -22.10 -58.29
N ASP A 498 -0.03 -20.92 -58.51
CA ASP A 498 -0.46 -19.74 -59.27
C ASP A 498 -1.78 -19.87 -60.03
N LEU A 499 -2.57 -18.80 -60.02
CA LEU A 499 -3.76 -18.66 -60.88
C LEU A 499 -3.42 -19.02 -62.35
N LEU A 500 -2.20 -18.72 -62.79
CA LEU A 500 -1.65 -19.10 -64.11
C LEU A 500 -1.47 -20.61 -64.29
N ASP A 501 -0.98 -21.34 -63.29
CA ASP A 501 -0.81 -22.79 -63.36
C ASP A 501 -2.15 -23.52 -63.30
N ARG A 502 -3.11 -23.01 -62.52
CA ARG A 502 -4.48 -23.53 -62.53
C ARG A 502 -5.14 -23.31 -63.88
N ILE A 503 -5.08 -22.10 -64.44
CA ILE A 503 -5.62 -21.81 -65.77
C ILE A 503 -4.95 -22.68 -66.85
N ARG A 504 -3.63 -22.92 -66.76
CA ARG A 504 -2.89 -23.78 -67.68
C ARG A 504 -3.29 -25.25 -67.57
N SER A 505 -3.40 -25.78 -66.35
CA SER A 505 -3.85 -27.16 -66.10
C SER A 505 -5.29 -27.41 -66.56
N PHE A 506 -6.17 -26.42 -66.43
CA PHE A 506 -7.54 -26.50 -66.94
C PHE A 506 -7.60 -26.38 -68.47
N ALA A 507 -6.74 -25.57 -69.10
CA ALA A 507 -6.65 -25.50 -70.55
C ALA A 507 -6.15 -26.81 -71.17
N ASP A 508 -5.17 -27.47 -70.52
CA ASP A 508 -4.64 -28.77 -70.94
C ASP A 508 -5.66 -29.92 -70.72
N LYS A 509 -6.38 -29.92 -69.58
CA LYS A 509 -7.39 -30.95 -69.25
C LYS A 509 -8.58 -30.97 -70.22
N TYR A 510 -8.91 -29.83 -70.84
CA TYR A 510 -10.04 -29.70 -71.77
C TYR A 510 -9.64 -29.54 -73.25
N ASN A 511 -8.36 -29.79 -73.58
CA ASN A 511 -7.84 -29.76 -74.96
C ASN A 511 -8.13 -28.41 -75.67
N ILE A 512 -7.95 -27.29 -74.96
CA ILE A 512 -8.14 -25.96 -75.52
C ILE A 512 -6.79 -25.51 -76.09
N THR A 513 -6.70 -25.44 -77.42
CA THR A 513 -5.44 -25.06 -78.08
C THR A 513 -5.19 -23.56 -77.96
N THR A 514 -3.93 -23.13 -78.04
CA THR A 514 -3.53 -21.70 -77.97
C THR A 514 -4.21 -20.85 -79.06
N ASN A 515 -4.66 -21.48 -80.15
CA ASN A 515 -5.42 -20.82 -81.21
C ASN A 515 -6.88 -20.55 -80.85
N ASP A 516 -7.49 -21.34 -79.95
CA ASP A 516 -8.87 -21.15 -79.48
C ASP A 516 -9.01 -19.98 -78.50
N ILE A 517 -7.96 -19.70 -77.72
CA ILE A 517 -7.95 -18.66 -76.68
C ILE A 517 -7.93 -17.25 -77.28
N LYS A 518 -7.28 -17.07 -78.44
CA LYS A 518 -7.01 -15.76 -79.07
C LYS A 518 -8.26 -15.00 -79.55
N ASN A 519 -9.40 -15.68 -79.68
CA ASN A 519 -10.63 -15.08 -80.25
C ASN A 519 -11.86 -15.17 -79.33
N LEU A 520 -11.68 -15.62 -78.08
CA LEU A 520 -12.77 -15.80 -77.12
C LEU A 520 -12.71 -14.74 -76.02
N THR A 521 -13.88 -14.24 -75.62
CA THR A 521 -14.01 -13.45 -74.40
C THR A 521 -13.91 -14.37 -73.18
N ILE A 522 -13.44 -13.83 -72.05
CA ILE A 522 -13.30 -14.59 -70.80
C ILE A 522 -14.62 -15.31 -70.43
N SER A 523 -15.78 -14.66 -70.61
CA SER A 523 -17.08 -15.29 -70.40
C SER A 523 -17.37 -16.44 -71.38
N SER A 524 -17.01 -16.29 -72.66
CA SER A 524 -17.23 -17.34 -73.65
C SER A 524 -16.30 -18.55 -73.46
N LEU A 525 -15.09 -18.32 -72.94
CA LEU A 525 -14.16 -19.38 -72.57
C LEU A 525 -14.68 -20.18 -71.37
N ILE A 526 -15.11 -19.49 -70.31
CA ILE A 526 -15.68 -20.12 -69.09
C ILE A 526 -16.96 -20.90 -69.43
N LEU A 527 -17.82 -20.36 -70.30
CA LEU A 527 -19.03 -21.06 -70.76
C LEU A 527 -18.71 -22.33 -71.56
N LYS A 528 -17.69 -22.28 -72.44
CA LYS A 528 -17.23 -23.44 -73.21
C LYS A 528 -16.59 -24.51 -72.31
N MET A 529 -15.95 -24.10 -71.22
CA MET A 529 -15.43 -25.00 -70.19
C MET A 529 -16.55 -25.62 -69.35
N GLN A 530 -17.58 -24.86 -68.96
CA GLN A 530 -18.77 -25.40 -68.27
C GLN A 530 -19.56 -26.42 -69.10
N GLN A 531 -19.61 -26.24 -70.42
CA GLN A 531 -20.28 -27.18 -71.32
C GLN A 531 -19.52 -28.51 -71.49
N LYS A 532 -18.21 -28.51 -71.24
CA LYS A 532 -17.34 -29.70 -71.36
C LYS A 532 -16.95 -30.33 -70.01
N SER A 533 -17.29 -29.70 -68.88
CA SER A 533 -16.91 -30.17 -67.55
C SER A 533 -17.90 -31.19 -66.97
N THR A 534 -17.39 -32.08 -66.10
CA THR A 534 -18.17 -32.99 -65.24
C THR A 534 -18.86 -32.23 -64.08
N ASP A 535 -19.91 -32.82 -63.49
CA ASP A 535 -20.77 -32.15 -62.48
C ASP A 535 -20.02 -31.66 -61.22
N GLU A 536 -18.87 -32.25 -60.87
CA GLU A 536 -18.04 -31.81 -59.73
C GLU A 536 -17.33 -30.47 -59.95
N ASP A 537 -16.95 -30.13 -61.18
CA ASP A 537 -16.17 -28.92 -61.50
C ASP A 537 -17.07 -27.71 -61.85
N ARG A 538 -18.37 -27.95 -62.07
CA ARG A 538 -19.36 -26.90 -62.41
C ARG A 538 -19.52 -25.80 -61.35
N PRO A 539 -19.54 -26.07 -60.03
CA PRO A 539 -19.69 -25.03 -59.01
C PRO A 539 -18.52 -24.04 -59.05
N LEU A 540 -17.28 -24.54 -59.22
CA LEU A 540 -16.09 -23.71 -59.32
C LEU A 540 -16.09 -22.83 -60.57
N LEU A 541 -16.48 -23.38 -61.72
CA LEU A 541 -16.59 -22.62 -62.97
C LEU A 541 -17.70 -21.57 -62.91
N THR A 542 -18.79 -21.85 -62.19
CA THR A 542 -19.87 -20.88 -61.96
C THR A 542 -19.40 -19.72 -61.06
N ASN A 543 -18.61 -20.03 -60.02
CA ASN A 543 -18.01 -19.01 -59.18
C ASN A 543 -17.00 -18.14 -59.95
N LEU A 544 -16.19 -18.75 -60.82
CA LEU A 544 -15.28 -18.01 -61.71
C LEU A 544 -16.03 -17.13 -62.72
N ALA A 545 -17.17 -17.58 -63.26
CA ALA A 545 -18.02 -16.79 -64.14
C ALA A 545 -18.60 -15.56 -63.40
N ASN A 546 -19.09 -15.77 -62.18
CA ASN A 546 -19.64 -14.69 -61.34
C ASN A 546 -18.57 -13.67 -60.95
N LEU A 547 -17.35 -14.14 -60.67
CA LEU A 547 -16.22 -13.30 -60.34
C LEU A 547 -15.72 -12.51 -61.57
N ALA A 548 -15.67 -13.12 -62.74
CA ALA A 548 -15.36 -12.41 -63.99
C ALA A 548 -16.44 -11.36 -64.35
N ALA A 549 -17.70 -11.62 -64.01
CA ALA A 549 -18.80 -10.66 -64.18
C ALA A 549 -18.74 -9.51 -63.17
N SER A 550 -18.43 -9.78 -61.90
CA SER A 550 -18.33 -8.74 -60.86
C SER A 550 -17.16 -7.78 -61.12
N PHE A 551 -16.06 -8.26 -61.70
CA PHE A 551 -14.94 -7.42 -62.12
C PHE A 551 -15.12 -6.76 -63.50
N GLY A 552 -16.25 -6.95 -64.19
CA GLY A 552 -16.51 -6.36 -65.51
C GLY A 552 -15.61 -6.88 -66.63
N LEU A 553 -14.91 -7.99 -66.40
CA LEU A 553 -13.94 -8.58 -67.34
C LEU A 553 -14.56 -9.53 -68.36
N GLY A 554 -15.86 -9.84 -68.21
CA GLY A 554 -16.55 -10.86 -69.02
C GLY A 554 -16.54 -10.65 -70.54
N ASN A 555 -16.59 -9.39 -71.00
CA ASN A 555 -16.58 -9.06 -72.43
C ASN A 555 -15.18 -8.78 -73.00
N LYS A 556 -14.13 -8.90 -72.19
CA LYS A 556 -12.76 -8.66 -72.62
C LYS A 556 -12.23 -9.91 -73.34
N LYS A 557 -11.72 -9.72 -74.56
CA LYS A 557 -11.00 -10.77 -75.29
C LYS A 557 -9.66 -11.01 -74.61
N LEU A 558 -9.28 -12.29 -74.46
CA LEU A 558 -7.98 -12.69 -73.93
C LEU A 558 -6.86 -12.41 -74.93
#